data_AF-A0A075K6B9-F1
#
_entry.id   AF-A0A075K6B9-F1
#
_cell.length_a   1.000
_cell.length_b   1.000
_cell.length_c   1.000
_cell.angle_alpha   90.00
_cell.angle_beta   90.00
_cell.angle_gamma   90.00
#
_symmetry.space_group_name_H-M   'P 1'
#
loop_
_entity.id
_entity.type
_entity.pdbx_description
1 polymer ?
#
loop_
_entity_poly.entity_id
_entity_poly.type
_entity_poly.pdbx_seq_one_letter_code
_entity_poly.pdbx_strand_id
1 'polypeptide(L)'
;MKELNSEDVKAYTDFEIIDLSKKKQIWSSFLFNLLIAIPTAFFGDYSDITRIVIPLIIIISAVWVVYLSFKIEKKRESFILYLGCNALFTSIICMLASYKILSTIIEVNNLVIVSVVALYIICLLLNVLNVLRLIRKGHYGKSSQKGSAALIIPFSVLGLGIGKAMVGRIGNSGAVILLASCLMIFSFMYLIGTQNILKYVLIQIYDKSTAK
;
A
#
# COMPACT_ATOMS: atom_id res chain seq x y z
N MET A 1 -21.25 17.97 10.41
CA MET A 1 -19.94 17.31 10.56
C MET A 1 -19.06 18.22 11.41
N LYS A 2 -18.48 17.76 12.53
CA LYS A 2 -17.47 18.57 13.24
C LYS A 2 -16.23 18.68 12.34
N GLU A 3 -15.75 19.89 12.13
CA GLU A 3 -14.52 20.16 11.37
C GLU A 3 -13.33 19.48 12.08
N LEU A 4 -12.40 18.97 11.28
CA LEU A 4 -11.17 18.36 11.75
C LEU A 4 -10.25 19.49 12.27
N ASN A 5 -9.82 19.38 13.53
CA ASN A 5 -8.92 20.33 14.17
C ASN A 5 -7.54 20.32 13.48
N SER A 6 -6.98 21.50 13.19
CA SER A 6 -5.69 21.66 12.51
C SER A 6 -4.54 21.06 13.31
N GLU A 7 -4.58 21.12 14.64
CA GLU A 7 -3.55 20.53 15.51
C GLU A 7 -3.52 18.99 15.41
N ASP A 8 -4.69 18.35 15.41
CA ASP A 8 -4.80 16.89 15.30
C ASP A 8 -4.36 16.39 13.92
N VAL A 9 -4.67 17.15 12.86
CA VAL A 9 -4.22 16.85 11.50
C VAL A 9 -2.70 16.99 11.40
N LYS A 10 -2.12 18.05 11.95
CA LYS A 10 -0.67 18.27 11.96
C LYS A 10 0.05 17.15 12.71
N ALA A 11 -0.48 16.75 13.88
CA ALA A 11 0.04 15.63 14.64
C ALA A 11 0.03 14.30 13.85
N TYR A 12 -1.03 14.04 13.07
CA TYR A 12 -1.10 12.87 12.20
C TYR A 12 -0.10 12.94 11.03
N THR A 13 0.04 14.10 10.37
CA THR A 13 0.97 14.26 9.24
C THR A 13 2.43 14.14 9.69
N ASP A 14 2.72 14.54 10.93
CA ASP A 14 4.05 14.45 11.55
C ASP A 14 4.30 13.14 12.30
N PHE A 15 3.29 12.27 12.42
CA PHE A 15 3.33 11.03 13.20
C PHE A 15 4.45 10.04 12.81
N GLU A 16 5.08 10.23 11.65
CA GLU A 16 6.30 9.52 11.24
C GLU A 16 7.15 10.48 10.42
N ILE A 17 8.07 11.20 11.07
CA ILE A 17 9.00 12.08 10.36
C ILE A 17 9.88 11.20 9.47
N ILE A 18 9.59 11.21 8.18
CA ILE A 18 10.40 10.53 7.17
C ILE A 18 11.69 11.35 7.01
N ASP A 19 12.81 10.80 7.48
CA ASP A 19 14.12 11.36 7.22
C ASP A 19 14.48 11.20 5.72
N LEU A 20 14.51 12.34 5.01
CA LEU A 20 14.64 12.45 3.55
C LEU A 20 16.10 12.39 3.07
N SER A 21 16.87 11.41 3.54
CA SER A 21 18.20 11.16 2.97
C SER A 21 18.09 10.66 1.52
N LYS A 22 18.84 11.27 0.58
CA LYS A 22 19.00 10.81 -0.82
C LYS A 22 19.14 9.29 -0.92
N LYS A 23 20.01 8.72 -0.09
CA LYS A 23 20.30 7.28 -0.08
C LYS A 23 19.04 6.48 0.27
N LYS A 24 18.29 6.90 1.30
CA LYS A 24 17.04 6.24 1.72
C LYS A 24 15.96 6.31 0.64
N GLN A 25 15.83 7.45 -0.04
CA GLN A 25 14.86 7.61 -1.14
C GLN A 25 15.15 6.65 -2.30
N ILE A 26 16.41 6.60 -2.74
CA ILE A 26 16.85 5.68 -3.81
C ILE A 26 16.65 4.23 -3.38
N TRP A 27 17.02 3.88 -2.14
CA TRP A 27 16.89 2.51 -1.63
C TRP A 27 15.43 2.06 -1.53
N SER A 28 14.54 2.91 -1.03
CA SER A 28 13.11 2.62 -0.96
C SER A 28 12.52 2.41 -2.36
N SER A 29 12.92 3.25 -3.31
CA SER A 29 12.46 3.15 -4.70
C SER A 29 12.96 1.88 -5.39
N PHE A 30 14.23 1.52 -5.13
CA PHE A 30 14.81 0.25 -5.59
C PHE A 30 14.04 -0.95 -5.01
N LEU A 31 13.74 -0.96 -3.71
CA LEU A 31 12.95 -2.01 -3.08
C LEU A 31 11.55 -2.14 -3.68
N PHE A 32 10.84 -1.03 -3.90
CA PHE A 32 9.51 -1.06 -4.52
C PHE A 32 9.56 -1.61 -5.94
N ASN A 33 10.51 -1.14 -6.76
CA ASN A 33 10.66 -1.64 -8.12
C ASN A 33 11.05 -3.12 -8.15
N LEU A 34 11.86 -3.58 -7.20
CA LEU A 34 12.20 -5.00 -7.05
C LEU A 34 10.97 -5.84 -6.68
N LEU A 35 10.15 -5.38 -5.73
CA LEU A 35 8.90 -6.04 -5.36
C LEU A 35 7.88 -6.09 -6.50
N ILE A 36 7.81 -5.03 -7.31
CA ILE A 36 6.97 -4.96 -8.51
C ILE A 36 7.46 -5.93 -9.60
N ALA A 37 8.78 -6.08 -9.76
CA ALA A 37 9.38 -6.94 -10.79
C ALA A 37 9.36 -8.43 -10.45
N ILE A 38 9.38 -8.81 -9.16
CA ILE A 38 9.40 -10.22 -8.71
C ILE A 38 8.24 -11.03 -9.33
N PRO A 39 6.96 -10.61 -9.21
CA PRO A 39 5.87 -11.39 -9.77
C PRO A 39 5.98 -11.58 -11.29
N THR A 40 6.37 -10.55 -12.02
CA THR A 40 6.61 -10.65 -13.47
C THR A 40 7.75 -11.60 -13.81
N ALA A 41 8.83 -11.62 -13.01
CA ALA A 41 9.96 -12.51 -13.21
C ALA A 41 9.62 -13.99 -12.96
N PHE A 42 8.78 -14.27 -11.96
CA PHE A 42 8.42 -15.66 -11.60
C PHE A 42 7.30 -16.23 -12.46
N PHE A 43 6.32 -15.43 -12.84
CA PHE A 43 5.11 -15.91 -13.52
C PHE A 43 5.07 -15.58 -15.02
N GLY A 44 6.06 -14.83 -15.52
CA GLY A 44 6.08 -14.34 -16.88
C GLY A 44 4.96 -13.33 -17.16
N ASP A 45 4.62 -13.18 -18.44
CA ASP A 45 3.55 -12.28 -18.86
C ASP A 45 2.18 -12.85 -18.44
N TYR A 46 1.47 -12.15 -17.55
CA TYR A 46 0.14 -12.56 -17.10
C TYR A 46 -0.93 -12.38 -18.19
N SER A 47 -0.75 -11.34 -19.01
CA SER A 47 -1.55 -10.95 -20.17
C SER A 47 -0.82 -9.86 -20.95
N ASP A 48 -1.20 -9.62 -22.20
CA ASP A 48 -0.65 -8.53 -23.02
C ASP A 48 -0.78 -7.16 -22.35
N ILE A 49 -1.86 -6.96 -21.57
CA ILE A 49 -2.08 -5.74 -20.79
C ILE A 49 -1.00 -5.60 -19.71
N THR A 50 -0.75 -6.65 -18.92
CA THR A 50 0.26 -6.59 -17.85
C THR A 50 1.69 -6.44 -18.38
N ARG A 51 1.98 -7.03 -19.55
CA ARG A 51 3.27 -6.91 -20.25
C ARG A 51 3.60 -5.45 -20.55
N ILE A 52 2.60 -4.63 -20.88
CA ILE A 52 2.78 -3.21 -21.17
C ILE A 52 2.75 -2.38 -19.89
N VAL A 53 1.78 -2.63 -19.00
CA VAL A 53 1.51 -1.79 -17.83
C VAL A 53 2.62 -1.87 -16.79
N ILE A 54 3.16 -3.06 -16.48
CA ILE A 54 4.15 -3.21 -15.40
C ILE A 54 5.46 -2.48 -15.73
N PRO A 55 6.08 -2.65 -16.92
CA PRO A 55 7.27 -1.88 -17.28
C PRO A 55 7.02 -0.37 -17.26
N LEU A 56 5.83 0.07 -17.68
CA LEU A 56 5.46 1.49 -17.70
C LEU A 56 5.39 2.06 -16.27
N ILE A 57 4.83 1.31 -15.31
CA ILE A 57 4.86 1.66 -13.88
C ILE A 57 6.29 1.77 -13.36
N ILE A 58 7.17 0.81 -13.69
CA ILE A 58 8.58 0.83 -13.27
C ILE A 58 9.30 2.05 -13.83
N ILE A 59 9.10 2.37 -15.12
CA ILE A 59 9.73 3.54 -15.77
C ILE A 59 9.23 4.83 -15.13
N ILE A 60 7.92 5.00 -14.94
CA ILE A 60 7.35 6.19 -14.27
C ILE A 60 7.90 6.33 -12.86
N SER A 61 7.93 5.23 -12.08
CA SER A 61 8.52 5.17 -10.74
C SER A 61 9.99 5.64 -10.74
N ALA A 62 10.79 5.11 -11.69
CA ALA A 62 12.19 5.44 -11.81
C ALA A 62 12.42 6.92 -12.16
N VAL A 63 11.67 7.45 -13.12
CA VAL A 63 11.74 8.88 -13.49
C VAL A 63 11.34 9.76 -12.30
N TRP A 64 10.31 9.36 -11.55
CA TRP A 64 9.83 10.13 -10.41
C TRP A 64 10.84 10.15 -9.25
N VAL A 65 11.50 9.02 -8.91
CA VAL A 65 12.55 9.04 -7.88
C VAL A 65 13.76 9.88 -8.30
N VAL A 66 14.16 9.82 -9.58
CA VAL A 66 15.24 10.65 -10.10
C VAL A 66 14.89 12.12 -9.95
N TYR A 67 13.67 12.51 -10.33
CA TYR A 67 13.16 13.87 -10.17
C TYR A 67 13.14 14.33 -8.71
N LEU A 68 12.78 13.46 -7.77
CA LEU A 68 12.79 13.77 -6.34
C LEU A 68 14.21 13.92 -5.79
N SER A 69 15.14 13.09 -6.28
CA SER A 69 16.56 13.09 -5.86
C SER A 69 17.31 14.37 -6.26
N PHE A 70 16.84 15.12 -7.26
CA PHE A 70 17.44 16.40 -7.65
C PHE A 70 16.86 17.61 -6.89
N LYS A 71 15.77 17.47 -6.10
CA LYS A 71 15.08 18.58 -5.41
C LYS A 71 14.68 18.22 -3.96
N ILE A 72 15.65 17.81 -3.14
CA ILE A 72 15.44 17.15 -1.83
C ILE A 72 14.82 18.02 -0.74
N GLU A 73 15.20 19.29 -0.65
CA GLU A 73 14.87 20.10 0.54
C GLU A 73 13.44 20.67 0.53
N LYS A 74 12.73 20.65 -0.61
CA LYS A 74 11.40 21.28 -0.76
C LYS A 74 10.26 20.30 -1.04
N LYS A 75 10.43 18.98 -0.87
CA LYS A 75 9.49 17.99 -1.44
C LYS A 75 9.10 16.82 -0.53
N ARG A 76 8.98 17.05 0.78
CA ARG A 76 8.41 16.05 1.71
C ARG A 76 7.05 15.53 1.20
N GLU A 77 6.17 16.42 0.79
CA GLU A 77 4.85 16.09 0.25
C GLU A 77 4.92 15.22 -1.01
N SER A 78 5.75 15.61 -1.98
CA SER A 78 5.89 14.85 -3.22
C SER A 78 6.51 13.47 -2.97
N PHE A 79 7.38 13.33 -1.96
CA PHE A 79 7.92 12.04 -1.56
C PHE A 79 6.89 11.17 -0.85
N ILE A 80 6.05 11.75 0.02
CA ILE A 80 4.92 11.04 0.65
C ILE A 80 3.96 10.52 -0.43
N LEU A 81 3.61 11.37 -1.41
CA LEU A 81 2.78 10.95 -2.54
C LEU A 81 3.43 9.83 -3.35
N TYR A 82 4.72 9.94 -3.65
CA TYR A 82 5.49 8.90 -4.34
C TYR A 82 5.44 7.55 -3.62
N LEU A 83 5.68 7.53 -2.30
CA LEU A 83 5.57 6.31 -1.49
C LEU A 83 4.15 5.75 -1.50
N GLY A 84 3.15 6.64 -1.42
CA GLY A 84 1.73 6.28 -1.48
C GLY A 84 1.38 5.55 -2.78
N CYS A 85 1.73 6.15 -3.92
CA CYS A 85 1.46 5.58 -5.24
C CYS A 85 2.20 4.26 -5.47
N ASN A 86 3.50 4.17 -5.15
CA ASN A 86 4.26 2.93 -5.36
C ASN A 86 3.77 1.78 -4.48
N ALA A 87 3.39 2.06 -3.24
CA ALA A 87 2.82 1.04 -2.36
C ALA A 87 1.46 0.54 -2.89
N LEU A 88 0.60 1.42 -3.42
CA LEU A 88 -0.64 0.99 -4.09
C LEU A 88 -0.41 0.22 -5.39
N PHE A 89 0.58 0.59 -6.21
CA PHE A 89 0.93 -0.20 -7.39
C PHE A 89 1.43 -1.58 -6.99
N THR A 90 2.28 -1.66 -5.97
CA THR A 90 2.77 -2.93 -5.44
C THR A 90 1.62 -3.79 -4.90
N SER A 91 0.64 -3.21 -4.19
CA SER A 91 -0.52 -3.97 -3.73
C SER A 91 -1.34 -4.53 -4.90
N ILE A 92 -1.62 -3.73 -5.94
CA ILE A 92 -2.33 -4.20 -7.14
C ILE A 92 -1.59 -5.37 -7.81
N ILE A 93 -0.26 -5.27 -7.92
CA ILE A 93 0.56 -6.34 -8.51
C ILE A 93 0.52 -7.61 -7.64
N CYS A 94 0.60 -7.48 -6.31
CA CYS A 94 0.44 -8.62 -5.41
C CYS A 94 -0.95 -9.27 -5.51
N MET A 95 -2.00 -8.48 -5.76
CA MET A 95 -3.35 -8.99 -6.01
C MET A 95 -3.43 -9.77 -7.33
N LEU A 96 -2.84 -9.25 -8.42
CA LEU A 96 -2.74 -9.95 -9.71
C LEU A 96 -1.93 -11.25 -9.61
N ALA A 97 -0.81 -11.22 -8.89
CA ALA A 97 0.01 -12.40 -8.62
C ALA A 97 -0.81 -13.46 -7.85
N SER A 98 -1.52 -13.04 -6.80
CA SER A 98 -2.40 -13.90 -6.01
C SER A 98 -3.48 -14.56 -6.86
N TYR A 99 -4.10 -13.79 -7.76
CA TYR A 99 -5.07 -14.33 -8.72
C TYR A 99 -4.45 -15.39 -9.63
N LYS A 100 -3.27 -15.14 -10.20
CA LYS A 100 -2.60 -16.10 -11.08
C LYS A 100 -2.26 -17.39 -10.33
N ILE A 101 -1.73 -17.29 -9.11
CA ILE A 101 -1.43 -18.45 -8.26
C ILE A 101 -2.70 -19.23 -7.94
N LEU A 102 -3.80 -18.53 -7.66
CA LEU A 102 -5.07 -19.21 -7.39
C LEU A 102 -5.60 -19.93 -8.64
N SER A 103 -5.49 -19.30 -9.81
CA SER A 103 -5.93 -19.86 -11.10
C SER A 103 -5.17 -21.11 -11.55
N THR A 104 -3.96 -21.36 -11.01
CA THR A 104 -3.24 -22.62 -11.26
C THR A 104 -3.68 -23.75 -10.34
N ILE A 105 -4.42 -23.43 -9.27
CA ILE A 105 -4.91 -24.41 -8.29
C ILE A 105 -6.38 -24.75 -8.56
N ILE A 106 -7.20 -23.75 -8.87
CA ILE A 106 -8.64 -23.88 -9.10
C ILE A 106 -9.06 -23.00 -10.29
N GLU A 107 -10.11 -23.42 -11.00
CA GLU A 107 -10.77 -22.53 -11.96
C GLU A 107 -11.48 -21.40 -11.21
N VAL A 108 -11.07 -20.16 -11.49
CA VAL A 108 -11.61 -18.98 -10.83
C VAL A 108 -12.59 -18.28 -11.76
N ASN A 109 -13.84 -18.17 -11.33
CA ASN A 109 -14.86 -17.40 -12.05
C ASN A 109 -14.52 -15.90 -12.03
N ASN A 110 -14.60 -15.23 -13.19
CA ASN A 110 -14.37 -13.79 -13.32
C ASN A 110 -15.21 -12.94 -12.35
N LEU A 111 -16.41 -13.38 -11.98
CA LEU A 111 -17.27 -12.70 -11.02
C LEU A 111 -16.60 -12.58 -9.64
N VAL A 112 -15.85 -13.61 -9.21
CA VAL A 112 -15.08 -13.60 -7.95
C VAL A 112 -14.02 -12.50 -7.97
N ILE A 113 -13.36 -12.27 -9.11
CA ILE A 113 -12.36 -11.21 -9.26
C ILE A 113 -13.01 -9.84 -9.07
N VAL A 114 -14.14 -9.60 -9.74
CA VAL A 114 -14.89 -8.35 -9.63
C VAL A 114 -15.33 -8.12 -8.18
N SER A 115 -15.81 -9.16 -7.49
CA SER A 115 -16.18 -9.08 -6.08
C SER A 115 -14.99 -8.74 -5.17
N VAL A 116 -13.81 -9.32 -5.41
CA VAL A 116 -12.59 -9.03 -4.64
C VAL A 116 -12.13 -7.58 -4.84
N VAL A 117 -12.18 -7.08 -6.08
CA VAL A 117 -11.85 -5.68 -6.38
C VAL A 117 -12.85 -4.71 -5.73
N ALA A 118 -14.14 -5.03 -5.78
CA ALA A 118 -15.16 -4.21 -5.11
C ALA A 118 -14.94 -4.20 -3.58
N LEU A 119 -14.67 -5.36 -2.98
CA LEU A 119 -14.35 -5.47 -1.55
C LEU A 119 -13.08 -4.68 -1.19
N TYR A 120 -12.07 -4.69 -2.05
CA TYR A 120 -10.86 -3.90 -1.88
C TYR A 120 -11.16 -2.39 -1.81
N ILE A 121 -11.99 -1.87 -2.70
CA ILE A 121 -12.40 -0.45 -2.69
C ILE A 121 -13.20 -0.11 -1.43
N ILE A 122 -14.12 -1.00 -1.01
CA ILE A 122 -14.90 -0.82 0.22
C ILE A 122 -13.98 -0.77 1.45
N CYS A 123 -13.03 -1.71 1.55
CA CYS A 123 -12.03 -1.72 2.60
C CYS A 123 -11.18 -0.43 2.61
N LEU A 124 -10.94 0.18 1.43
CA LEU A 124 -10.19 1.44 1.31
C LEU A 124 -10.97 2.58 1.93
N LEU A 125 -12.23 2.69 1.58
CA LEU A 125 -13.13 3.69 2.15
C LEU A 125 -13.26 3.51 3.67
N LEU A 126 -13.47 2.28 4.15
CA LEU A 126 -13.57 1.99 5.58
C LEU A 126 -12.28 2.34 6.33
N ASN A 127 -11.11 2.01 5.77
CA ASN A 127 -9.83 2.35 6.39
C ASN A 127 -9.62 3.87 6.45
N VAL A 128 -9.90 4.60 5.36
CA VAL A 128 -9.81 6.06 5.33
C VAL A 128 -10.76 6.68 6.36
N LEU A 129 -12.02 6.24 6.42
CA LEU A 129 -12.99 6.71 7.40
C LEU A 129 -12.55 6.41 8.83
N ASN A 130 -11.95 5.24 9.08
CA ASN A 130 -11.44 4.88 10.40
C ASN A 130 -10.25 5.77 10.80
N VAL A 131 -9.31 6.02 9.91
CA VAL A 131 -8.18 6.93 10.18
C VAL A 131 -8.68 8.34 10.45
N LEU A 132 -9.62 8.86 9.64
CA LEU A 132 -10.26 10.16 9.90
C LEU A 132 -10.96 10.19 11.27
N ARG A 133 -11.62 9.10 11.67
CA ARG A 133 -12.22 8.97 13.01
C ARG A 133 -11.16 9.02 14.11
N LEU A 134 -10.01 8.38 13.92
CA LEU A 134 -8.91 8.37 14.89
C LEU A 134 -8.25 9.74 15.02
N ILE A 135 -8.06 10.45 13.91
CA ILE A 135 -7.57 11.84 13.90
C ILE A 135 -8.53 12.72 14.71
N ARG A 136 -9.84 12.64 14.44
CA ARG A 136 -10.87 13.41 15.19
C ARG A 136 -10.91 13.11 16.69
N LYS A 137 -10.44 11.93 17.12
CA LYS A 137 -10.37 11.55 18.53
C LYS A 137 -9.09 12.03 19.21
N GLY A 138 -8.21 12.75 18.50
CA GLY A 138 -6.92 13.21 19.03
C GLY A 138 -5.94 12.07 19.33
N HIS A 139 -6.12 10.89 18.71
CA HIS A 139 -5.30 9.71 18.99
C HIS A 139 -3.81 9.93 18.65
N TYR A 140 -3.53 10.90 17.78
CA TYR A 140 -2.19 11.26 17.32
C TYR A 140 -1.58 12.44 18.08
N GLY A 141 -2.36 13.24 18.82
CA GLY A 141 -1.92 14.48 19.48
C GLY A 141 -1.37 14.34 20.91
N LYS A 142 -1.51 13.17 21.55
CA LYS A 142 -1.07 12.93 22.94
C LYS A 142 -0.18 11.69 23.03
N SER A 143 1.14 11.88 23.14
CA SER A 143 2.16 10.91 23.58
C SER A 143 2.15 9.48 23.00
N SER A 144 1.47 9.23 21.88
CA SER A 144 1.37 7.90 21.27
C SER A 144 2.57 7.64 20.34
N GLN A 145 3.78 7.53 20.89
CA GLN A 145 4.98 7.14 20.13
C GLN A 145 4.98 5.66 19.70
N LYS A 146 3.92 4.90 19.97
CA LYS A 146 3.85 3.46 19.70
C LYS A 146 2.76 3.19 18.66
N GLY A 147 3.19 3.25 17.41
CA GLY A 147 2.34 3.14 16.23
C GLY A 147 1.52 1.84 16.15
N SER A 148 0.28 2.02 15.67
CA SER A 148 -0.70 1.00 15.27
C SER A 148 -0.20 -0.01 14.22
N ALA A 149 1.02 0.13 13.69
CA ALA A 149 1.60 -0.80 12.73
C ALA A 149 1.82 -2.21 13.31
N ALA A 150 1.94 -2.34 14.63
CA ALA A 150 2.13 -3.61 15.32
C ALA A 150 0.94 -4.60 15.17
N LEU A 151 -0.26 -4.11 14.84
CA LEU A 151 -1.45 -4.97 14.67
C LEU A 151 -1.57 -5.59 13.27
N ILE A 152 -0.87 -5.06 12.25
CA ILE A 152 -1.03 -5.52 10.86
C ILE A 152 -0.42 -6.91 10.68
N ILE A 153 0.76 -7.12 11.27
CA ILE A 153 1.51 -8.38 11.18
C ILE A 153 0.68 -9.56 11.74
N PRO A 154 0.13 -9.52 12.97
CA PRO A 154 -0.65 -10.63 13.51
C PRO A 154 -1.95 -10.89 12.74
N PHE A 155 -2.65 -9.86 12.26
CA PHE A 155 -3.85 -10.06 11.44
C PHE A 155 -3.54 -10.68 10.06
N SER A 156 -2.39 -10.35 9.48
CA SER A 156 -1.93 -10.97 8.25
C SER A 156 -1.64 -12.46 8.46
N VAL A 157 -0.99 -12.81 9.59
CA VAL A 157 -0.71 -14.20 9.99
C VAL A 157 -2.01 -14.99 10.24
N LEU A 158 -3.03 -14.37 10.86
CA LEU A 158 -4.35 -14.99 11.04
C LEU A 158 -5.03 -15.28 9.70
N GLY A 159 -4.90 -14.40 8.71
CA GLY A 159 -5.37 -14.62 7.34
C GLY A 159 -4.74 -15.86 6.68
N LEU A 160 -3.43 -16.08 6.89
CA LEU A 160 -2.75 -17.30 6.42
C LEU A 160 -3.36 -18.56 7.05
N GLY A 161 -3.68 -18.50 8.35
CA GLY A 161 -4.28 -19.60 9.10
C GLY A 161 -5.68 -19.97 8.59
N ILE A 162 -6.52 -18.96 8.35
CA ILE A 162 -7.88 -19.15 7.81
C ILE A 162 -7.82 -19.67 6.37
N GLY A 163 -6.94 -19.11 5.53
CA GLY A 163 -6.76 -19.56 4.14
C GLY A 163 -6.34 -21.03 4.06
N LYS A 164 -5.39 -21.46 4.91
CA LYS A 164 -4.97 -22.86 4.99
C LYS A 164 -6.11 -23.78 5.50
N ALA A 165 -6.90 -23.32 6.46
CA ALA A 165 -8.04 -24.08 6.97
C ALA A 165 -9.17 -24.25 5.94
N MET A 166 -9.44 -23.23 5.13
CA MET A 166 -10.46 -23.28 4.08
C MET A 166 -10.04 -24.13 2.87
N VAL A 167 -8.75 -24.16 2.54
CA VAL A 167 -8.24 -24.93 1.39
C VAL A 167 -8.18 -26.44 1.67
N GLY A 168 -8.18 -26.85 2.94
CA GLY A 168 -8.67 -28.15 3.45
C GLY A 168 -8.02 -29.46 2.97
N ARG A 169 -7.69 -29.63 1.69
CA ARG A 169 -7.29 -30.91 1.07
C ARG A 169 -6.45 -30.79 -0.21
N ILE A 170 -6.03 -29.60 -0.60
CA ILE A 170 -5.24 -29.44 -1.84
C ILE A 170 -3.77 -29.76 -1.54
N GLY A 171 -3.21 -30.81 -2.16
CA GLY A 171 -1.83 -31.27 -2.01
C GLY A 171 -0.73 -30.31 -2.50
N ASN A 172 -1.05 -29.01 -2.60
CA ASN A 172 -0.19 -27.98 -3.19
C ASN A 172 0.25 -26.96 -2.14
N SER A 173 0.83 -27.46 -1.05
CA SER A 173 1.26 -26.70 0.13
C SER A 173 2.11 -25.47 -0.22
N GLY A 174 2.97 -25.58 -1.23
CA GLY A 174 3.82 -24.47 -1.70
C GLY A 174 3.03 -23.33 -2.33
N ALA A 175 2.04 -23.64 -3.18
CA ALA A 175 1.21 -22.63 -3.84
C ALA A 175 0.32 -21.89 -2.82
N VAL A 176 -0.18 -22.58 -1.79
CA VAL A 176 -0.94 -21.96 -0.69
C VAL A 176 -0.05 -21.00 0.12
N ILE A 177 1.17 -21.41 0.48
CA ILE A 177 2.12 -20.54 1.20
C ILE A 177 2.47 -19.29 0.38
N LEU A 178 2.69 -19.47 -0.92
CA LEU A 178 3.05 -18.39 -1.82
C LEU A 178 1.88 -17.41 -2.01
N LEU A 179 0.66 -17.92 -2.22
CA LEU A 179 -0.58 -17.12 -2.25
C LEU A 179 -0.73 -16.29 -0.97
N ALA A 180 -0.56 -16.95 0.17
CA ALA A 180 -0.76 -16.34 1.47
C ALA A 180 0.31 -15.26 1.76
N SER A 181 1.55 -15.47 1.31
CA SER A 181 2.63 -14.47 1.35
C SER A 181 2.33 -13.25 0.46
N CYS A 182 1.83 -13.47 -0.76
CA CYS A 182 1.40 -12.38 -1.65
C CYS A 182 0.25 -11.56 -1.03
N LEU A 183 -0.73 -12.19 -0.40
CA LEU A 183 -1.84 -11.51 0.28
C LEU A 183 -1.40 -10.70 1.52
N MET A 184 -0.38 -11.18 2.24
CA MET A 184 0.23 -10.44 3.35
C MET A 184 0.97 -9.19 2.84
N ILE A 185 1.83 -9.34 1.82
CA ILE A 185 2.54 -8.20 1.21
C ILE A 185 1.53 -7.21 0.64
N PHE A 186 0.49 -7.70 -0.04
CA PHE A 186 -0.62 -6.89 -0.53
C PHE A 186 -1.23 -6.02 0.57
N SER A 187 -1.61 -6.64 1.70
CA SER A 187 -2.29 -5.95 2.80
C SER A 187 -1.40 -4.89 3.46
N PHE A 188 -0.11 -5.18 3.61
CA PHE A 188 0.87 -4.25 4.16
C PHE A 188 1.11 -3.05 3.23
N MET A 189 1.34 -3.30 1.93
CA MET A 189 1.57 -2.25 0.93
C MET A 189 0.33 -1.41 0.70
N TYR A 190 -0.84 -2.04 0.71
CA TYR A 190 -2.12 -1.36 0.65
C TYR A 190 -2.30 -0.36 1.79
N LEU A 191 -1.98 -0.74 3.03
CA LEU A 191 -2.12 0.15 4.18
C LEU A 191 -1.15 1.34 4.09
N ILE A 192 0.13 1.06 3.78
CA ILE A 192 1.16 2.09 3.59
C ILE A 192 0.71 3.08 2.51
N GLY A 193 0.24 2.56 1.37
CA GLY A 193 -0.23 3.36 0.25
C GLY A 193 -1.37 4.29 0.64
N THR A 194 -2.39 3.73 1.28
CA THR A 194 -3.58 4.48 1.70
C THR A 194 -3.24 5.55 2.73
N GLN A 195 -2.38 5.25 3.72
CA GLN A 195 -1.98 6.22 4.73
C GLN A 195 -1.16 7.37 4.14
N ASN A 196 -0.22 7.09 3.24
CA ASN A 196 0.59 8.12 2.62
C ASN A 196 -0.23 9.03 1.69
N ILE A 197 -1.18 8.49 0.93
CA ILE A 197 -2.09 9.30 0.12
C ILE A 197 -2.96 10.18 1.01
N LEU A 198 -3.51 9.64 2.10
CA LEU A 198 -4.31 10.41 3.04
C LEU A 198 -3.49 11.54 3.69
N LYS A 199 -2.25 11.26 4.11
CA LYS A 199 -1.31 12.29 4.61
C LYS A 199 -1.11 13.40 3.57
N TYR A 200 -0.82 13.04 2.31
CA TYR A 200 -0.63 14.03 1.24
C TYR A 200 -1.87 14.92 1.03
N VAL A 201 -3.06 14.31 0.97
CA VAL A 201 -4.33 15.04 0.80
C VAL A 201 -4.57 16.00 1.97
N LEU A 202 -4.34 15.55 3.20
CA LEU A 202 -4.52 16.39 4.39
C LEU A 202 -3.52 17.55 4.43
N ILE A 203 -2.25 17.33 4.08
CA ILE A 203 -1.25 18.42 3.98
C ILE A 203 -1.71 19.47 2.97
N GLN A 204 -2.13 19.04 1.77
CA GLN A 204 -2.59 19.96 0.72
C GLN A 204 -3.83 20.77 1.11
N ILE A 205 -4.72 20.23 1.94
CA ILE A 205 -5.91 20.94 2.42
C ILE A 205 -5.55 21.94 3.53
N TYR A 206 -4.71 21.55 4.50
CA TYR A 206 -4.47 22.32 5.73
C TYR A 206 -3.27 23.28 5.67
N ASP A 207 -2.22 22.99 4.90
CA ASP A 207 -1.12 23.96 4.69
C ASP A 207 -1.56 25.11 3.75
N LYS A 208 -2.50 24.85 2.82
CA LYS A 208 -3.10 25.91 1.99
C LYS A 208 -4.09 26.78 2.77
N SER A 209 -4.72 26.27 3.82
CA SER A 209 -5.67 27.07 4.62
C SER A 209 -4.98 27.97 5.64
N THR A 210 -3.72 27.69 5.99
CA THR A 210 -2.92 28.48 6.95
C THR A 210 -2.03 29.54 6.28
N ALA A 211 -1.89 29.48 4.95
CA ALA A 211 -1.16 30.47 4.15
C ALA A 211 -2.04 31.63 3.62
N LYS A 212 -3.33 31.66 3.98
CA LYS A 212 -4.27 32.77 3.72
C LYS A 212 -4.59 33.48 5.02
#